data_AF-F7LZD0-F1
#
_entry.id   AF-F7LZD0-F1
#
_cell.length_a   1.000
_cell.length_b   1.000
_cell.length_c   1.000
_cell.angle_alpha   90.00
_cell.angle_beta   90.00
_cell.angle_gamma   90.00
#
_symmetry.space_group_name_H-M   'P 1'
#
loop_
_entity.id
_entity.type
_entity.pdbx_description
1 polymer ?
#
loop_
_entity_poly.entity_id
_entity_poly.type
_entity_poly.pdbx_seq_one_letter_code
_entity_poly.pdbx_strand_id
1 'polypeptide(L)'
;MKFKKILLSLLICLSCFVQAKNITISRLTCEMQEGLVVVEGSPRLGWVMESPENGTRQSAYEIDIREAFTGRSVWNSGKVYSSQSQLVSTKGADIRP
;
A
#
# COMPACT_ATOMS: atom_id res chain seq x y z
N MET A 1 -1.55 44.54 -15.07
CA MET A 1 -0.65 43.71 -14.23
C MET A 1 -1.38 42.67 -13.35
N LYS A 2 -2.55 42.96 -12.76
CA LYS A 2 -3.33 41.98 -11.95
C LYS A 2 -3.78 40.75 -12.75
N PHE A 3 -4.27 40.93 -13.98
CA PHE A 3 -4.74 39.83 -14.85
C PHE A 3 -3.64 38.81 -15.20
N LYS A 4 -2.42 39.28 -15.52
CA LYS A 4 -1.26 38.42 -15.77
C LYS A 4 -0.87 37.59 -14.54
N LYS A 5 -0.98 38.17 -13.33
CA LYS A 5 -0.71 37.46 -12.05
C LYS A 5 -1.78 36.41 -11.73
N ILE A 6 -3.05 36.72 -12.02
CA ILE A 6 -4.17 35.77 -11.87
C ILE A 6 -4.00 34.61 -12.87
N LEU A 7 -3.65 34.90 -14.12
CA LEU A 7 -3.40 33.88 -15.15
C LEU A 7 -2.23 32.96 -14.77
N LEU A 8 -1.14 33.54 -14.27
CA LEU A 8 0.03 32.77 -13.81
C LEU A 8 -0.31 31.88 -12.61
N SER A 9 -1.11 32.40 -11.67
CA SER A 9 -1.63 31.62 -10.54
C SER A 9 -2.52 30.46 -11.01
N LEU A 10 -3.39 30.68 -12.00
CA LEU A 10 -4.28 29.65 -12.53
C LEU A 10 -3.50 28.51 -13.21
N LEU A 11 -2.43 28.85 -13.96
CA LEU A 11 -1.54 27.90 -14.62
C LEU A 11 -0.78 27.01 -13.63
N ILE A 12 -0.38 27.54 -12.48
CA ILE A 12 0.30 26.78 -11.42
C ILE A 12 -0.69 25.84 -10.68
N CYS A 13 -1.94 26.26 -10.50
CA CYS A 13 -2.96 25.41 -9.89
C CYS A 13 -3.41 24.25 -10.80
N LEU A 14 -3.31 24.39 -12.13
CA LEU A 14 -3.71 23.37 -13.10
C LEU A 14 -2.82 22.11 -13.06
N SER A 15 -1.59 22.21 -12.54
CA SER A 15 -0.67 21.06 -12.40
C SER A 15 -0.97 20.14 -11.20
N CYS A 16 -1.94 20.47 -10.35
CA CYS A 16 -2.20 19.74 -9.10
C CYS A 16 -3.36 18.74 -9.15
N PHE A 17 -3.83 18.34 -10.33
CA PHE A 17 -4.82 17.25 -10.43
C PHE A 17 -4.13 15.90 -10.25
N VAL A 18 -3.92 15.50 -8.99
CA VAL A 18 -3.54 14.13 -8.66
C VAL A 18 -4.78 13.26 -8.83
N GLN A 19 -4.82 12.49 -9.91
CA GLN A 19 -5.88 11.51 -10.12
C GLN A 19 -5.62 10.28 -9.23
N ALA A 20 -6.66 9.81 -8.52
CA ALA A 20 -6.58 8.52 -7.85
C ALA A 20 -6.38 7.42 -8.91
N LYS A 21 -5.26 6.69 -8.82
CA LYS A 21 -4.97 5.58 -9.72
C LYS A 21 -5.78 4.36 -9.29
N ASN A 22 -6.43 3.70 -10.25
CA ASN A 22 -7.06 2.40 -10.03
C ASN A 22 -5.95 1.35 -9.93
N ILE A 23 -5.60 0.97 -8.70
CA ILE A 23 -4.70 -0.14 -8.39
C ILE A 23 -5.53 -1.19 -7.67
N THR A 24 -5.52 -2.41 -8.21
CA THR A 24 -6.09 -3.57 -7.53
C THR A 24 -4.96 -4.39 -6.93
N ILE A 25 -5.12 -4.80 -5.67
CA ILE A 25 -4.19 -5.75 -5.05
C ILE A 25 -4.61 -7.17 -5.47
N SER A 26 -3.68 -7.91 -6.04
CA SER A 26 -3.85 -9.33 -6.35
C SER A 26 -2.76 -10.16 -5.66
N ARG A 27 -3.01 -11.46 -5.52
CA ARG A 27 -2.04 -12.47 -5.03
C ARG A 27 -1.30 -12.04 -3.76
N LEU A 28 -2.00 -12.15 -2.62
CA LEU A 28 -1.38 -11.97 -1.32
C LEU A 28 -0.50 -13.18 -1.00
N THR A 29 0.73 -12.94 -0.59
CA THR A 29 1.69 -13.96 -0.20
C THR A 29 2.22 -13.75 1.20
N CYS A 30 2.56 -14.85 1.86
CA CYS A 30 3.33 -14.90 3.09
C CYS A 30 4.54 -15.80 2.82
N GLU A 31 5.75 -15.28 3.00
CA GLU A 31 6.99 -15.98 2.64
C GLU A 31 6.99 -16.52 1.20
N MET A 32 6.46 -15.72 0.26
CA MET A 32 6.28 -16.06 -1.17
C MET A 32 5.28 -17.20 -1.46
N GLN A 33 4.50 -17.64 -0.46
CA GLN A 33 3.46 -18.65 -0.61
C GLN A 33 2.07 -18.03 -0.49
N GLU A 34 1.11 -18.51 -1.29
CA GLU A 34 -0.29 -18.08 -1.23
C GLU A 34 -1.12 -18.98 -0.32
N GLY A 35 -2.18 -18.44 0.26
CA GLY A 35 -3.11 -19.19 1.10
C GLY A 35 -2.67 -19.32 2.55
N LEU A 36 -2.99 -20.46 3.17
CA LEU A 36 -2.63 -20.74 4.57
C LEU A 36 -1.15 -21.15 4.64
N VAL A 37 -0.34 -20.34 5.32
CA VAL A 37 1.10 -20.56 5.46
C VAL A 37 1.45 -20.69 6.93
N VAL A 38 2.16 -21.76 7.29
CA VAL A 38 2.73 -21.95 8.62
C VAL A 38 4.09 -21.28 8.65
N VAL A 39 4.31 -20.41 9.64
CA VAL A 39 5.52 -19.58 9.75
C VAL A 39 6.08 -19.62 11.16
N GLU A 40 7.38 -19.40 11.29
CA GLU A 40 8.04 -19.18 12.57
C GLU A 40 8.44 -17.70 12.70
N GLY A 41 8.20 -17.11 13.87
CA GLY A 41 8.57 -15.72 14.15
C GLY A 41 7.74 -14.69 13.37
N SER A 42 8.41 -13.66 12.84
CA SER A 42 7.75 -12.55 12.12
C SER A 42 7.83 -12.77 10.60
N PRO A 43 6.76 -13.27 9.96
CA PRO A 43 6.77 -13.52 8.52
C PRO A 43 6.88 -12.25 7.69
N ARG A 44 7.20 -12.44 6.41
CA ARG A 44 7.27 -11.40 5.40
C ARG A 44 6.10 -11.53 4.44
N LEU A 45 5.40 -10.43 4.22
CA LEU A 45 4.22 -10.38 3.39
C LEU A 45 4.57 -9.85 2.00
N GLY A 46 3.79 -10.26 1.00
CA GLY A 46 3.90 -9.78 -0.37
C GLY A 46 2.54 -9.62 -1.02
N TRP A 47 2.49 -8.76 -2.03
CA TRP A 47 1.31 -8.54 -2.86
C TRP A 47 1.71 -8.10 -4.27
N VAL A 48 0.84 -8.42 -5.21
CA VAL A 48 0.92 -7.96 -6.60
C VAL A 48 -0.06 -6.81 -6.79
N MET A 49 0.30 -5.88 -7.67
CA MET A 49 -0.54 -4.76 -8.05
C MET A 49 -0.89 -4.86 -9.53
N GLU A 50 -2.16 -4.68 -9.83
CA GLU A 50 -2.67 -4.63 -11.20
C GLU A 50 -3.24 -3.24 -11.48
N SER A 51 -2.98 -2.72 -12.67
CA SER A 51 -3.41 -1.41 -13.12
C SER A 51 -3.65 -1.45 -14.63
N PRO A 52 -4.74 -0.83 -15.14
CA PRO A 52 -4.96 -0.67 -16.57
C PRO A 52 -4.00 0.35 -17.21
N GLU A 53 -3.37 1.20 -16.39
CA GLU A 53 -2.44 2.24 -16.83
C GLU A 53 -0.98 1.79 -16.69
N ASN A 54 -0.20 1.97 -17.76
CA ASN A 54 1.24 1.78 -17.73
C ASN A 54 1.93 2.82 -16.84
N GLY A 55 3.02 2.41 -16.19
CA GLY A 55 3.81 3.28 -15.32
C GLY A 55 3.18 3.57 -13.95
N THR A 56 2.04 2.95 -13.64
CA THR A 56 1.47 2.97 -12.28
C THR A 56 2.42 2.29 -11.29
N ARG A 57 2.64 2.96 -10.15
CA ARG A 57 3.54 2.52 -9.08
C ARG A 57 2.93 2.85 -7.73
N GLN A 58 3.23 2.02 -6.74
CA GLN A 58 2.92 2.30 -5.35
C GLN A 58 3.81 3.42 -4.81
N SER A 59 3.21 4.34 -4.05
CA SER A 59 3.92 5.34 -3.26
C SER A 59 3.87 5.04 -1.75
N ALA A 60 2.86 4.28 -1.32
CA ALA A 60 2.69 3.86 0.07
C ALA A 60 1.85 2.59 0.15
N TYR A 61 1.95 1.88 1.27
CA TYR A 61 1.08 0.75 1.63
C TYR A 61 0.60 0.87 3.07
N GLU A 62 -0.42 0.10 3.40
CA GLU A 62 -0.87 -0.13 4.77
C GLU A 62 -1.29 -1.60 4.89
N ILE A 63 -0.83 -2.28 5.94
CA ILE A 63 -1.13 -3.68 6.23
C ILE A 63 -1.93 -3.73 7.52
N ASP A 64 -3.08 -4.41 7.47
CA ASP A 64 -3.93 -4.71 8.63
C ASP A 64 -3.98 -6.22 8.83
N ILE A 65 -3.48 -6.70 9.96
CA ILE A 65 -3.48 -8.11 10.35
C ILE A 65 -4.57 -8.31 11.39
N ARG A 66 -5.49 -9.23 11.09
CA ARG A 66 -6.62 -9.57 11.94
C ARG A 66 -6.73 -11.07 12.13
N GLU A 67 -7.23 -11.47 13.28
CA GLU A 67 -7.59 -12.85 13.55
C GLU A 67 -8.78 -13.26 12.67
N ALA A 68 -8.65 -14.35 11.91
CA ALA A 68 -9.61 -14.73 10.88
C ALA A 68 -11.02 -15.02 11.41
N PHE A 69 -11.13 -15.56 12.63
CA PHE A 69 -12.42 -15.97 13.21
C PHE A 69 -13.10 -14.86 14.00
N THR A 70 -12.34 -14.11 14.80
CA THR A 70 -12.89 -13.06 15.68
C THR A 70 -12.91 -11.68 15.03
N GLY A 71 -12.12 -11.48 13.97
CA GLY A 71 -11.89 -10.17 13.35
C GLY A 71 -11.09 -9.20 14.23
N ARG A 72 -10.59 -9.66 15.39
CA ARG A 72 -9.79 -8.83 16.31
C ARG A 72 -8.53 -8.34 15.59
N SER A 73 -8.27 -7.04 15.68
CA SER A 73 -7.03 -6.46 15.17
C SER A 73 -5.85 -6.97 15.99
N VAL A 74 -4.86 -7.52 15.27
CA VAL A 74 -3.60 -8.00 15.85
C VAL A 74 -2.53 -6.93 15.68
N TRP A 75 -2.45 -6.33 14.50
CA TRP A 75 -1.44 -5.34 14.18
C TRP A 75 -1.84 -4.52 12.95
N ASN A 76 -1.43 -3.25 12.92
CA ASN A 76 -1.58 -2.36 11.77
C ASN A 76 -0.25 -1.61 11.57
N SER A 77 0.23 -1.57 10.33
CA SER A 77 1.49 -0.89 10.01
C SER A 77 1.37 0.64 10.00
N GLY A 78 0.15 1.16 9.95
CA GLY A 78 -0.16 2.49 9.45
C GLY A 78 0.23 2.65 7.98
N LYS A 79 0.03 3.85 7.45
CA LYS A 79 0.51 4.21 6.12
C LYS A 79 2.04 4.31 6.12
N VAL A 80 2.68 3.40 5.40
CA VAL A 80 4.13 3.37 5.18
C VAL A 80 4.44 3.90 3.78
N TYR A 81 5.20 4.99 3.70
CA TYR A 81 5.68 5.52 2.41
C TYR A 81 6.83 4.66 1.87
N SER A 82 6.50 3.77 0.94
CA SER A 82 7.45 2.85 0.31
C SER A 82 6.89 2.28 -0.99
N SER A 83 7.78 2.03 -1.95
CA SER A 83 7.47 1.32 -3.19
C SER A 83 7.61 -0.20 -3.06
N GLN A 84 8.03 -0.72 -1.90
CA GLN A 84 8.19 -2.15 -1.67
C GLN A 84 6.82 -2.84 -1.59
N SER A 85 6.68 -3.99 -2.25
CA SER A 85 5.46 -4.82 -2.22
C SER A 85 5.72 -6.31 -2.01
N GLN A 86 6.97 -6.71 -1.86
CA GLN A 86 7.37 -8.10 -1.65
C GLN A 86 8.30 -8.20 -0.44
N LEU A 87 8.20 -9.32 0.27
CA LEU A 87 9.01 -9.62 1.45
C LEU A 87 9.02 -8.50 2.51
N VAL A 88 7.87 -7.83 2.70
CA VAL A 88 7.67 -6.78 3.69
C VAL A 88 7.59 -7.40 5.08
N SER A 89 8.54 -7.05 5.95
CA SER A 89 8.62 -7.63 7.29
C SER A 89 7.46 -7.19 8.18
N THR A 90 6.91 -8.14 8.94
CA THR A 90 5.93 -7.88 10.01
C THR A 90 6.59 -7.72 11.38
N LYS A 91 7.88 -7.38 11.44
CA LYS A 91 8.61 -7.22 12.70
C LYS A 91 7.89 -6.20 13.60
N GLY A 92 7.49 -6.66 14.78
CA GLY A 92 6.69 -5.86 15.73
C GLY A 92 5.21 -6.21 15.77
N ALA A 93 4.72 -7.04 14.85
CA ALA A 93 3.42 -7.70 15.00
C ALA A 93 3.54 -8.85 16.01
N ASP A 94 2.75 -8.80 17.10
CA ASP A 94 2.64 -9.89 18.07
C ASP A 94 1.74 -11.00 17.50
N ILE A 95 2.21 -11.67 16.43
CA ILE A 95 1.54 -12.81 15.82
C ILE A 95 1.82 -14.02 16.69
N ARG A 96 0.83 -14.39 17.50
CA ARG A 96 0.92 -15.53 18.41
C ARG A 96 0.61 -16.84 17.68
N PRO A 97 1.22 -17.95 18.09
CA PRO A 97 0.77 -19.30 17.73
C PRO A 97 -0.69 -19.56 18.14
#